data_AF-A0A356WCF0-F1
#
_entry.id   AF-A0A356WCF0-F1
#
_cell.length_a   1.000
_cell.length_b   1.000
_cell.length_c   1.000
_cell.angle_alpha   90.00
_cell.angle_beta   90.00
_cell.angle_gamma   90.00
#
_symmetry.space_group_name_H-M   'P 1'
#
loop_
_entity.id
_entity.type
_entity.pdbx_description
1 polymer ?
#
loop_
_entity_poly.entity_id
_entity_poly.type
_entity_poly.pdbx_seq_one_letter_code
_entity_poly.pdbx_strand_id
1 'polypeptide(L)'
;ENYPDRNSGSMLGEWVSPPDSPPYLVPQEFGLRTDVRWLELHSSNPRQKVRIEVLQPSVMHFSATNYSAHDLFVAENVSDLVPRKELIVHLDVAHRGLGTASCGPDVLEKYRLNSGEYLFSYRVTVG
;
A
#
# COMPACT_ATOMS: atom_id res chain seq x y z
N GLU A 1 -9.06 0.00 -0.68
CA GLU A 1 -7.90 0.92 -0.62
C GLU A 1 -8.29 2.26 -0.03
N ASN A 2 -7.33 2.97 0.54
CA ASN A 2 -7.45 4.34 1.00
C ASN A 2 -6.08 5.04 0.94
N TYR A 3 -6.08 6.37 1.05
CA TYR A 3 -4.87 7.20 0.95
C TYR A 3 -4.91 8.30 2.02
N PRO A 4 -3.77 8.94 2.36
CA PRO A 4 -3.70 9.92 3.44
C PRO A 4 -4.72 11.06 3.35
N ASP A 5 -5.06 11.50 2.13
CA ASP A 5 -6.06 12.55 1.85
C ASP A 5 -7.44 11.99 1.47
N ARG A 6 -7.63 10.66 1.50
CA ARG A 6 -8.85 9.95 1.14
C ARG A 6 -9.05 8.67 1.99
N ASN A 7 -9.16 8.83 3.31
CA ASN A 7 -9.35 7.71 4.25
C ASN A 7 -10.58 7.83 5.17
N SER A 8 -11.36 8.91 5.10
CA SER A 8 -12.51 9.14 6.01
C SER A 8 -13.62 8.09 5.91
N GLY A 9 -13.73 7.40 4.77
CA GLY A 9 -14.66 6.28 4.56
C GLY A 9 -14.13 4.91 5.01
N SER A 10 -12.96 4.85 5.63
CA SER A 10 -12.31 3.60 6.03
C SER A 10 -12.44 3.36 7.53
N MET A 11 -12.94 2.18 7.92
CA MET A 11 -13.07 1.79 9.32
C MET A 11 -11.82 1.06 9.82
N LEU A 12 -11.35 1.45 11.01
CA LEU A 12 -10.32 0.69 11.72
C LEU A 12 -10.92 -0.62 12.25
N GLY A 13 -10.21 -1.72 12.00
CA GLY A 13 -10.63 -3.06 12.39
C GLY A 13 -9.64 -4.11 11.89
N GLU A 14 -9.96 -5.37 12.15
CA GLU A 14 -9.24 -6.51 11.57
C GLU A 14 -9.94 -6.95 10.30
N TRP A 15 -9.19 -6.99 9.20
CA TRP A 15 -9.71 -7.29 7.87
C TRP A 15 -8.84 -8.37 7.22
N VAL A 16 -9.48 -9.26 6.46
CA VAL A 16 -8.80 -10.33 5.72
C VAL A 16 -9.25 -10.30 4.28
N SER A 17 -8.30 -10.29 3.35
CA SER A 17 -8.55 -10.37 1.91
C SER A 17 -7.39 -11.06 1.19
N PRO A 18 -7.60 -11.62 0.00
CA PRO A 18 -6.51 -11.87 -0.94
C PRO A 18 -5.82 -10.55 -1.35
N PRO A 19 -4.66 -10.62 -2.04
CA PRO A 19 -4.05 -9.46 -2.68
C PRO A 19 -5.05 -8.72 -3.57
N ASP A 20 -4.99 -7.39 -3.59
CA ASP A 20 -5.88 -6.57 -4.41
C ASP A 20 -5.61 -6.81 -5.92
N SER A 21 -6.67 -6.75 -6.72
CA SER A 21 -6.57 -6.75 -8.19
C SER A 21 -6.57 -5.32 -8.75
N PRO A 22 -5.91 -5.04 -9.89
CA PRO A 22 -5.86 -3.70 -10.48
C PRO A 22 -7.27 -3.20 -10.85
N PRO A 23 -7.75 -2.07 -10.30
CA PRO A 23 -9.11 -1.60 -10.53
C PRO A 23 -9.21 -0.54 -11.64
N TYR A 24 -8.08 -0.01 -12.12
CA TYR A 24 -8.01 1.15 -13.02
C TYR A 24 -7.78 0.72 -14.47
N LEU A 25 -8.41 1.44 -15.42
CA LEU A 25 -8.25 1.19 -16.86
C LEU A 25 -6.82 1.44 -17.34
N VAL A 26 -6.26 2.59 -16.91
CA VAL A 26 -4.84 2.92 -17.05
C VAL A 26 -4.16 2.45 -15.77
N PRO A 27 -3.18 1.53 -15.85
CA PRO A 27 -2.42 1.06 -14.70
C PRO A 27 -1.80 2.23 -13.90
N GLN A 28 -1.96 2.16 -12.59
CA GLN A 28 -1.47 3.17 -11.64
C GLN A 28 -1.41 2.55 -10.24
N GLU A 29 -0.80 3.27 -9.28
CA GLU A 29 -0.74 2.85 -7.87
C GLU A 29 -2.13 2.50 -7.31
N PHE A 30 -2.20 1.38 -6.59
CA PHE A 30 -3.47 0.88 -6.03
C PHE A 30 -3.24 -0.01 -4.81
N GLY A 31 -4.28 -0.20 -4.02
CA GLY A 31 -4.29 -1.18 -2.94
C GLY A 31 -3.72 -0.68 -1.61
N LEU A 32 -3.29 0.58 -1.52
CA LEU A 32 -2.80 1.17 -0.28
C LEU A 32 -3.84 1.04 0.86
N ARG A 33 -3.35 0.72 2.06
CA ARG A 33 -4.06 0.75 3.34
C ARG A 33 -3.30 1.66 4.29
N THR A 34 -3.96 2.67 4.84
CA THR A 34 -3.40 3.60 5.83
C THR A 34 -3.69 3.15 7.26
N ASP A 35 -2.99 3.77 8.22
CA ASP A 35 -3.22 3.62 9.65
C ASP A 35 -3.09 2.16 10.17
N VAL A 36 -2.20 1.40 9.53
CA VAL A 36 -1.99 -0.03 9.81
C VAL A 36 -1.03 -0.22 10.97
N ARG A 37 -1.46 -0.97 11.98
CA ARG A 37 -0.65 -1.31 13.17
C ARG A 37 0.17 -2.58 12.94
N TRP A 38 -0.40 -3.53 12.21
CA TRP A 38 0.24 -4.78 11.84
C TRP A 38 -0.43 -5.36 10.59
N LEU A 39 0.29 -6.23 9.88
CA LEU A 39 -0.28 -7.13 8.88
C LEU A 39 0.26 -8.55 9.06
N GLU A 40 -0.50 -9.54 8.61
CA GLU A 40 -0.08 -10.94 8.53
C GLU A 40 -0.28 -11.45 7.10
N LEU A 41 0.77 -11.98 6.51
CA LEU A 41 0.78 -12.55 5.17
C LEU A 41 0.76 -14.07 5.31
N HIS A 42 -0.24 -14.68 4.70
CA HIS A 42 -0.42 -16.13 4.70
C HIS A 42 -0.02 -16.72 3.35
N SER A 43 0.78 -17.78 3.40
CA SER A 43 1.05 -18.61 2.23
C SER A 43 -0.13 -19.56 1.95
N SER A 44 -0.12 -20.21 0.79
CA SER A 44 -0.99 -21.36 0.51
C SER A 44 -0.73 -22.53 1.47
N ASN A 45 0.48 -22.61 2.05
CA ASN A 45 0.76 -23.48 3.17
C ASN A 45 0.34 -22.77 4.48
N PRO A 46 -0.68 -23.25 5.21
CA PRO A 46 -1.20 -22.58 6.40
C PRO A 46 -0.21 -22.55 7.57
N ARG A 47 0.86 -23.34 7.51
CA ARG A 47 1.96 -23.30 8.49
C ARG A 47 2.95 -22.19 8.23
N GLN A 48 2.92 -21.55 7.07
CA GLN A 48 3.85 -20.48 6.71
C GLN A 48 3.15 -19.14 6.78
N LYS A 49 3.66 -18.26 7.62
CA LYS A 49 3.16 -16.90 7.72
C LYS A 49 4.26 -15.89 8.08
N VAL A 50 4.06 -14.67 7.62
CA VAL A 50 4.92 -13.54 7.98
C VAL A 50 4.05 -12.48 8.64
N ARG A 51 4.39 -12.12 9.88
CA ARG A 51 3.75 -11.02 10.60
C ARG A 51 4.68 -9.83 10.65
N ILE A 52 4.13 -8.65 10.37
CA ILE A 52 4.84 -7.37 10.38
C ILE A 52 4.10 -6.44 11.32
N GLU A 53 4.80 -5.91 12.31
CA GLU A 53 4.23 -5.04 13.35
C GLU A 53 5.02 -3.75 13.42
N VAL A 54 4.33 -2.61 13.41
CA VAL A 54 5.00 -1.31 13.51
C VAL A 54 5.46 -1.08 14.95
N LEU A 55 6.68 -0.60 15.11
CA LEU A 55 7.25 -0.17 16.39
C LEU A 55 7.30 1.36 16.47
N GLN A 56 7.68 2.00 15.37
CA GLN A 56 7.69 3.46 15.22
C GLN A 56 7.46 3.83 13.75
N PRO A 57 6.56 4.78 13.43
CA PRO A 57 5.59 5.42 14.30
C PRO A 57 4.48 4.44 14.75
N SER A 58 3.39 4.91 15.38
CA SER A 58 2.33 4.02 15.90
C SER A 58 1.53 3.29 14.81
N VAL A 59 1.67 3.71 13.56
CA VAL A 59 1.02 3.15 12.36
C VAL A 59 1.96 3.25 11.17
N MET A 60 1.73 2.46 10.13
CA MET A 60 2.34 2.57 8.82
C MET A 60 1.26 2.56 7.73
N HIS A 61 1.67 2.70 6.48
CA HIS A 61 0.85 2.36 5.33
C HIS A 61 1.42 1.11 4.68
N PHE A 62 0.56 0.32 4.03
CA PHE A 62 1.04 -0.84 3.28
C PHE A 62 0.22 -1.08 2.02
N SER A 63 0.84 -1.69 1.03
CA SER A 63 0.16 -2.35 -0.08
C SER A 63 0.75 -3.75 -0.28
N ALA A 64 -0.04 -4.66 -0.81
CA ALA A 64 0.37 -6.02 -1.12
C ALA A 64 -0.32 -6.48 -2.41
N THR A 65 0.42 -6.52 -3.51
CA THR A 65 -0.12 -6.83 -4.84
C THR A 65 0.85 -7.74 -5.61
N ASN A 66 0.40 -8.33 -6.72
CA ASN A 66 1.27 -9.10 -7.61
C ASN A 66 1.95 -8.23 -8.69
N TYR A 67 2.07 -6.92 -8.47
CA TYR A 67 2.65 -5.98 -9.43
C TYR A 67 3.66 -5.08 -8.72
N SER A 68 4.82 -4.87 -9.35
CA SER A 68 5.75 -3.85 -8.89
C SER A 68 5.32 -2.47 -9.40
N ALA A 69 5.77 -1.40 -8.74
CA ALA A 69 5.58 -0.04 -9.22
C ALA A 69 6.09 0.16 -10.66
N HIS A 70 7.15 -0.56 -11.05
CA HIS A 70 7.66 -0.51 -12.41
C HIS A 70 6.69 -1.15 -13.42
N ASP A 71 6.09 -2.29 -13.09
CA ASP A 71 5.10 -2.94 -13.97
C ASP A 71 3.90 -2.02 -14.20
N LEU A 72 3.42 -1.36 -13.15
CA LEU A 72 2.33 -0.39 -13.23
C LEU A 72 2.71 0.85 -14.04
N PHE A 73 3.96 1.32 -13.92
CA PHE A 73 4.43 2.52 -14.60
C PHE A 73 4.58 2.32 -16.13
N VAL A 74 5.05 1.15 -16.57
CA VAL A 74 5.32 0.91 -18.00
C VAL A 74 4.12 0.40 -18.77
N ALA A 75 3.08 -0.12 -18.10
CA ALA A 75 1.89 -0.64 -18.74
C ALA A 75 0.95 0.50 -19.17
N GLU A 76 0.58 0.54 -20.45
CA GLU A 76 -0.34 1.56 -20.97
C GLU A 76 -1.80 1.18 -20.71
N ASN A 77 -2.11 -0.12 -20.69
CA ASN A 77 -3.44 -0.65 -20.45
C ASN A 77 -3.42 -1.77 -19.42
N VAL A 78 -4.53 -1.97 -18.71
CA VAL A 78 -4.69 -3.08 -17.75
C VAL A 78 -4.46 -4.47 -18.37
N SER A 79 -4.70 -4.64 -19.68
CA SER A 79 -4.42 -5.88 -20.40
C SER A 79 -2.94 -6.22 -20.53
N ASP A 80 -2.06 -5.23 -20.38
CA ASP A 80 -0.62 -5.39 -20.51
C ASP A 80 0.00 -5.86 -19.18
N LEU A 81 -0.77 -5.79 -18.09
CA LEU A 81 -0.34 -6.21 -16.76
C LEU A 81 -0.32 -7.74 -16.63
N VAL A 82 0.88 -8.29 -16.40
CA VAL A 82 1.08 -9.70 -16.07
C VAL A 82 1.36 -9.84 -14.58
N PRO A 83 0.51 -10.53 -13.80
CA PRO A 83 0.75 -10.71 -12.37
C PRO A 83 2.02 -11.53 -12.16
N ARG A 84 2.86 -11.08 -11.23
CA ARG A 84 4.06 -11.79 -10.79
C ARG A 84 3.70 -12.99 -9.93
N LYS A 85 4.63 -13.95 -9.85
CA LYS A 85 4.50 -15.09 -8.93
C LYS A 85 4.70 -14.65 -7.49
N GLU A 86 5.52 -13.63 -7.30
CA GLU A 86 5.81 -13.01 -6.02
C GLU A 86 4.69 -12.06 -5.60
N LEU A 87 4.50 -11.93 -4.29
CA LEU A 87 3.75 -10.85 -3.70
C LEU A 87 4.71 -9.68 -3.43
N ILE A 88 4.44 -8.53 -4.03
CA ILE A 88 5.18 -7.29 -3.80
C ILE A 88 4.51 -6.57 -2.63
N VAL A 89 5.27 -6.34 -1.56
CA VAL A 89 4.77 -5.73 -0.33
C VAL A 89 5.54 -4.43 -0.08
N HIS A 90 4.82 -3.32 -0.02
CA HIS A 90 5.35 -2.02 0.36
C HIS A 90 4.97 -1.72 1.81
N LEU A 91 5.94 -1.24 2.60
CA LEU A 91 5.75 -0.78 3.97
C LEU A 91 6.22 0.66 4.04
N ASP A 92 5.27 1.58 4.13
CA ASP A 92 5.56 3.00 4.01
C ASP A 92 5.35 3.68 5.36
N VAL A 93 6.40 4.33 5.85
CA VAL A 93 6.30 5.23 7.01
C VAL A 93 5.53 6.51 6.67
N ALA A 94 5.55 6.89 5.41
CA ALA A 94 4.81 8.01 4.88
C ALA A 94 4.52 7.77 3.40
N HIS A 95 3.32 8.14 2.96
CA HIS A 95 2.91 8.06 1.57
C HIS A 95 2.31 9.42 1.18
N ARG A 96 2.51 9.85 -0.06
CA ARG A 96 1.92 11.09 -0.56
C ARG A 96 0.40 10.91 -0.73
N GLY A 97 -0.37 11.98 -0.52
CA GLY A 97 -1.78 12.02 -0.92
C GLY A 97 -1.97 11.89 -2.44
N LEU A 98 -3.22 11.70 -2.86
CA LEU A 98 -3.62 11.62 -4.26
C LEU A 98 -3.75 13.01 -4.92
N GLY A 99 -4.49 13.92 -4.26
CA GLY A 99 -4.96 15.16 -4.88
C GLY A 99 -5.95 14.89 -6.02
N THR A 100 -6.18 15.90 -6.87
CA THR A 100 -7.04 15.77 -8.06
C THR A 100 -6.43 16.47 -9.28
N ALA A 101 -5.10 16.50 -9.36
CA ALA A 101 -4.32 17.28 -10.34
C ALA A 101 -4.55 16.91 -11.82
N SER A 102 -5.29 15.84 -12.12
CA SER A 102 -5.76 15.57 -13.49
C SER A 102 -6.69 16.67 -14.02
N CYS A 103 -7.52 17.24 -13.14
CA CYS A 103 -8.36 18.41 -13.42
C CYS A 103 -8.83 19.03 -12.09
N GLY A 104 -7.89 19.66 -11.37
CA GLY A 104 -8.15 20.14 -10.02
C GLY A 104 -6.88 20.50 -9.26
N PRO A 105 -7.00 20.80 -7.95
CA PRO A 105 -5.85 21.09 -7.12
C PRO A 105 -4.92 19.88 -6.99
N ASP A 106 -3.65 20.18 -6.77
CA ASP A 106 -2.69 19.21 -6.28
C ASP A 106 -3.00 18.79 -4.83
N VAL A 107 -2.25 17.82 -4.31
CA VAL A 107 -2.28 17.40 -2.90
C VAL A 107 -2.10 18.59 -1.98
N LEU A 108 -2.98 18.71 -0.97
CA LEU A 108 -2.86 19.73 0.07
C LEU A 108 -1.55 19.59 0.83
N GLU A 109 -0.96 20.71 1.26
CA GLU A 109 0.35 20.78 1.93
C GLU A 109 0.55 19.73 3.03
N LYS A 110 -0.47 19.52 3.88
CA LYS A 110 -0.43 18.57 5.00
C LYS A 110 -0.35 17.08 4.61
N TYR A 111 -0.59 16.75 3.33
CA TYR A 111 -0.52 15.39 2.78
C TYR A 111 0.64 15.22 1.77
N ARG A 112 1.51 16.24 1.64
CA ARG A 112 2.75 16.15 0.87
C ARG A 112 3.86 15.55 1.71
N LEU A 113 4.84 14.94 1.04
CA LEU A 113 6.09 14.51 1.67
C LEU A 113 7.14 15.59 1.43
N ASN A 114 7.69 16.12 2.51
CA ASN A 114 8.77 17.10 2.47
C ASN A 114 10.12 16.39 2.57
N SER A 115 11.18 17.04 2.09
CA SER A 115 12.53 16.57 2.35
C SER A 115 12.81 16.53 3.86
N GLY A 116 13.44 15.46 4.34
CA GLY A 116 13.77 15.30 5.74
C GLY A 116 13.96 13.83 6.12
N GLU A 117 14.09 13.58 7.41
CA GLU A 117 14.22 12.24 7.96
C GLU A 117 12.88 11.70 8.42
N TYR A 118 12.56 10.47 7.98
CA TYR A 118 11.39 9.72 8.42
C TYR A 118 11.88 8.47 9.15
N LEU A 119 11.66 8.41 10.46
CA LEU A 119 12.07 7.28 11.29
C LEU A 119 11.03 6.16 11.21
N PHE A 120 11.47 5.00 10.74
CA PHE A 120 10.63 3.81 10.61
C PHE A 120 11.29 2.62 11.31
N SER A 121 10.54 1.97 12.19
CA SER A 121 10.95 0.74 12.86
C SER A 121 9.78 -0.22 12.91
N TYR A 122 10.05 -1.47 12.57
CA TYR A 122 9.07 -2.54 12.54
C TYR A 122 9.71 -3.85 12.98
N ARG A 123 8.89 -4.81 13.37
CA ARG A 123 9.30 -6.18 13.70
C ARG A 123 8.73 -7.13 12.67
N VAL A 124 9.57 -8.05 12.21
CA VAL A 124 9.15 -9.18 11.37
C VAL A 124 9.23 -10.46 12.19
N THR A 125 8.15 -11.24 12.18
CA THR A 125 8.11 -12.58 12.76
C THR A 125 7.71 -13.58 11.69
N VAL A 126 8.48 -14.65 11.54
CA VAL A 126 8.24 -15.72 10.57
C VAL A 126 7.81 -16.96 11.32
N GLY A 127 6.68 -17.54 10.92
CA GLY A 127 6.10 -18.77 11.46
C GLY A 127 6.04 -19.87 10.43
#